data_AF-A0A7C5TGA9-F1
#
_entry.id   AF-A0A7C5TGA9-F1
#
_cell.length_a   1.000
_cell.length_b   1.000
_cell.length_c   1.000
_cell.angle_alpha   90.00
_cell.angle_beta   90.00
_cell.angle_gamma   90.00
#
_symmetry.space_group_name_H-M   'P 1'
#
loop_
_entity.id
_entity.type
_entity.pdbx_description
1 polymer ?
#
loop_
_entity_poly.entity_id
_entity_poly.type
_entity_poly.pdbx_seq_one_letter_code
_entity_poly.pdbx_strand_id
1 'polypeptide(L)'
;MCWAVPAVVLDIDYKNSLAYVDIGDGVPRPVIIGIANERISKGDLVMVHAGVIITRLDLEAINQFIEEKKELAKELALMAGDDPEKAVREVEEELNKILEIARRAREGEVKVVKEIW
;
A
#
# COMPACT_ATOMS: atom_id res chain seq x y z
N MET A 1 -4.90 11.48 -14.22
CA MET A 1 -5.73 10.51 -13.48
C MET A 1 -4.86 9.92 -12.40
N CYS A 2 -5.15 10.17 -11.13
CA CYS A 2 -4.42 9.58 -10.02
C CYS A 2 -5.22 8.36 -9.54
N TRP A 3 -4.59 7.20 -9.41
CA TRP A 3 -5.22 6.02 -8.82
C TRP A 3 -4.85 5.92 -7.35
N ALA A 4 -5.78 5.41 -6.55
CA ALA A 4 -5.45 5.06 -5.18
C ALA A 4 -4.47 3.87 -5.20
N VAL A 5 -3.43 3.95 -4.38
CA VAL A 5 -2.38 2.93 -4.28
C VAL A 5 -2.40 2.31 -2.89
N PRO A 6 -2.21 0.99 -2.77
CA PRO A 6 -2.02 0.34 -1.49
C PRO A 6 -0.69 0.78 -0.89
N ALA A 7 -0.67 1.00 0.42
CA ALA A 7 0.53 1.35 1.15
C ALA A 7 0.51 0.72 2.55
N VAL A 8 1.69 0.45 3.08
CA VAL A 8 1.89 -0.08 4.44
C VAL A 8 2.19 1.07 5.38
N VAL A 9 1.49 1.13 6.51
CA VAL A 9 1.80 2.10 7.58
C VAL A 9 3.08 1.68 8.31
N LEU A 10 4.15 2.46 8.18
CA LEU A 10 5.43 2.21 8.86
C LEU A 10 5.50 2.88 10.24
N ASP A 11 4.99 4.11 10.31
CA ASP A 11 4.95 4.87 11.56
C ASP A 11 3.79 5.87 11.58
N ILE A 12 3.40 6.32 12.77
CA ILE A 12 2.29 7.24 12.97
C ILE A 12 2.75 8.40 13.84
N ASP A 13 2.49 9.62 13.37
CA ASP A 13 2.60 10.85 14.14
C ASP A 13 1.21 11.39 14.50
N TYR A 14 0.74 10.97 15.67
CA TYR A 14 -0.57 11.38 16.20
C TYR A 14 -0.68 12.87 16.50
N LYS A 15 0.44 13.60 16.66
CA LYS A 15 0.39 15.04 16.98
C LYS A 15 0.04 15.88 15.76
N ASN A 16 0.50 15.47 14.59
CA ASN A 16 0.34 16.20 13.33
C ASN A 16 -0.68 15.55 12.38
N SER A 17 -1.38 14.49 12.82
CA SER A 17 -2.31 13.70 11.98
C SER A 17 -1.65 13.16 10.71
N LEU A 18 -0.37 12.75 10.82
CA LEU A 18 0.43 12.21 9.73
C LEU A 18 0.73 10.73 9.97
N ALA A 19 0.81 9.97 8.89
CA ALA A 19 1.38 8.63 8.87
C ALA A 19 2.54 8.59 7.88
N TYR A 20 3.53 7.75 8.17
CA TYR A 20 4.58 7.43 7.22
C TYR A 20 4.25 6.08 6.60
N VAL A 21 4.13 6.05 5.28
CA VAL A 21 3.72 4.87 4.54
C VAL A 21 4.73 4.48 3.47
N ASP A 22 4.69 3.22 3.06
CA ASP A 22 5.50 2.65 1.98
C ASP A 22 4.60 1.96 0.97
N ILE A 23 4.80 2.25 -0.32
CA ILE A 23 4.00 1.70 -1.43
C ILE A 23 4.62 0.44 -2.04
N GLY A 24 5.68 -0.11 -1.46
CA GLY A 24 6.37 -1.31 -1.97
C GLY A 24 7.80 -1.07 -2.43
N ASP A 25 8.31 0.16 -2.34
CA ASP A 25 9.62 0.55 -2.85
C ASP A 25 10.66 0.83 -1.76
N GLY A 26 10.31 0.65 -0.49
CA GLY A 26 11.22 0.81 0.64
C GLY A 26 11.40 2.25 1.10
N VAL A 27 10.69 3.22 0.49
CA VAL A 27 10.84 4.65 0.80
C VAL A 27 9.66 5.15 1.64
N PRO A 28 9.89 5.56 2.91
CA PRO A 28 8.84 6.15 3.73
C PRO A 28 8.39 7.50 3.17
N ARG A 29 7.07 7.68 3.04
CA ARG A 29 6.45 8.94 2.59
C ARG A 29 5.43 9.43 3.61
N PRO A 30 5.44 10.72 3.97
CA PRO A 30 4.41 11.28 4.85
C PRO A 30 3.08 11.42 4.09
N VAL A 31 1.99 11.00 4.73
CA VAL A 31 0.62 11.11 4.24
C VAL A 31 -0.31 11.59 5.34
N ILE A 32 -1.39 12.27 4.97
CA ILE A 32 -2.41 12.75 5.90
C ILE A 32 -3.35 11.60 6.25
N ILE A 33 -3.69 11.46 7.53
CA ILE A 33 -4.70 10.51 7.99
C ILE A 33 -6.08 11.13 7.74
N GLY A 34 -6.73 10.77 6.64
CA GLY A 34 -8.05 11.28 6.24
C GLY A 34 -9.24 10.53 6.83
N ILE A 35 -8.99 9.41 7.51
CA ILE A 35 -10.02 8.54 8.09
C ILE A 35 -10.26 8.87 9.57
N ALA A 36 -11.38 9.54 9.86
CA ALA A 36 -11.64 10.10 11.19
C ALA A 36 -12.03 9.06 12.27
N ASN A 37 -12.63 7.94 11.87
CA ASN A 37 -13.22 6.96 12.80
C ASN A 37 -12.46 5.63 12.89
N GLU A 38 -11.44 5.45 12.05
CA GLU A 38 -10.67 4.21 12.02
C GLU A 38 -9.28 4.41 12.62
N ARG A 39 -8.93 3.54 13.56
CA ARG A 39 -7.56 3.50 14.09
C ARG A 39 -6.68 2.73 13.12
N ILE A 40 -5.66 3.41 12.61
CA ILE A 40 -4.55 2.77 11.91
C ILE A 40 -3.45 2.40 12.89
N SER A 41 -2.78 1.29 12.63
CA SER A 41 -1.64 0.77 13.39
C SER A 41 -0.46 0.50 12.46
N LYS A 42 0.74 0.35 13.04
CA LYS A 42 1.92 -0.02 12.26
C LYS A 42 1.71 -1.40 11.61
N GLY A 43 2.05 -1.46 10.32
CA GLY A 43 1.89 -2.60 9.45
C GLY A 43 0.47 -2.85 8.95
N ASP A 44 -0.47 -1.96 9.24
CA ASP A 44 -1.76 -1.94 8.55
C ASP A 44 -1.55 -1.59 7.07
N LEU A 45 -2.35 -2.22 6.22
CA LEU A 45 -2.49 -1.87 4.81
C LEU A 45 -3.58 -0.81 4.66
N VAL A 46 -3.28 0.24 3.92
CA VAL A 46 -4.16 1.38 3.70
C VAL A 46 -4.18 1.75 2.22
N MET A 47 -5.26 2.38 1.76
CA MET A 47 -5.32 2.99 0.45
C MET A 47 -4.97 4.47 0.55
N VAL A 48 -4.03 4.90 -0.28
CA VAL A 48 -3.57 6.28 -0.34
C VAL A 48 -3.95 6.88 -1.68
N HIS A 49 -4.57 8.05 -1.65
CA HIS A 49 -4.87 8.83 -2.84
C HIS A 49 -4.50 10.29 -2.61
N ALA A 50 -3.72 10.87 -3.53
CA ALA A 50 -3.27 12.27 -3.45
C ALA A 50 -2.64 12.65 -2.09
N GLY A 51 -1.87 11.74 -1.48
CA GLY A 51 -1.20 11.97 -0.20
C GLY A 51 -2.10 11.83 1.03
N VAL A 52 -3.32 11.28 0.88
CA VAL A 52 -4.28 11.10 1.96
C VAL A 52 -4.67 9.63 2.08
N ILE A 53 -4.68 9.10 3.30
CA ILE A 53 -5.26 7.79 3.61
C ILE A 53 -6.79 7.91 3.54
N ILE A 54 -7.40 7.13 2.64
CA ILE A 54 -8.85 7.17 2.40
C ILE A 54 -9.60 5.97 3.00
N THR A 55 -8.93 4.84 3.18
CA THR A 55 -9.48 3.66 3.86
C THR A 55 -8.38 2.75 4.37
N ARG A 56 -8.64 2.00 5.44
CA ARG A 56 -7.85 0.82 5.81
C ARG A 56 -8.34 -0.39 5.01
N LEU A 57 -7.45 -1.34 4.76
CA LEU A 57 -7.78 -2.61 4.14
C LEU A 57 -7.71 -3.73 5.18
N ASP A 58 -8.77 -4.54 5.26
CA ASP A 58 -8.76 -5.80 6.00
C ASP A 58 -8.31 -6.96 5.10
N LEU A 59 -8.20 -8.17 5.69
CA LEU A 59 -7.74 -9.36 4.95
C LEU A 59 -8.64 -9.71 3.76
N GLU A 60 -9.95 -9.51 3.87
CA GLU A 60 -10.89 -9.81 2.79
C GLU A 60 -10.73 -8.80 1.65
N ALA A 61 -10.68 -7.50 1.98
CA ALA A 61 -10.45 -6.42 1.03
C ALA A 61 -9.08 -6.54 0.34
N ILE A 62 -8.04 -6.98 1.05
CA ILE A 62 -6.73 -7.27 0.46
C ILE A 62 -6.84 -8.39 -0.57
N ASN A 63 -7.46 -9.52 -0.21
CA ASN A 63 -7.60 -10.65 -1.13
C ASN A 63 -8.41 -10.28 -2.38
N GLN A 64 -9.51 -9.53 -2.19
CA GLN A 64 -10.31 -9.04 -3.30
C GLN A 64 -9.50 -8.10 -4.20
N PHE A 65 -8.79 -7.14 -3.60
CA PHE A 65 -7.95 -6.21 -4.34
C PHE A 65 -6.85 -6.92 -5.16
N ILE A 66 -6.24 -7.96 -4.58
CA ILE A 66 -5.24 -8.77 -5.28
C ILE A 66 -5.85 -9.43 -6.52
N GLU A 67 -7.03 -10.03 -6.40
CA GLU A 67 -7.69 -10.70 -7.52
C GLU A 67 -8.10 -9.71 -8.62
N GLU A 68 -8.72 -8.60 -8.24
CA GLU A 68 -9.10 -7.52 -9.17
C GLU A 68 -7.89 -6.97 -9.93
N LYS A 69 -6.73 -6.85 -9.26
CA LYS A 69 -5.50 -6.39 -9.91
C LYS A 69 -4.95 -7.42 -10.90
N LYS A 70 -5.02 -8.72 -10.59
CA LYS A 70 -4.61 -9.77 -11.53
C LYS A 70 -5.49 -9.80 -12.76
N GLU A 71 -6.81 -9.70 -12.57
CA GLU A 71 -7.77 -9.69 -13.67
C GLU A 71 -7.56 -8.46 -14.57
N LEU A 72 -7.47 -7.27 -13.97
CA LEU A 72 -7.18 -6.03 -14.70
C LEU A 72 -5.84 -6.11 -15.47
N ALA A 73 -4.79 -6.67 -14.86
CA ALA A 73 -3.50 -6.82 -15.52
C ALA A 73 -3.57 -7.76 -16.73
N LYS A 74 -4.32 -8.87 -16.62
CA LYS A 74 -4.56 -9.77 -17.77
C LYS A 74 -5.29 -9.05 -18.89
N GLU A 75 -6.38 -8.33 -18.57
CA GLU A 75 -7.17 -7.61 -19.56
C GLU A 75 -6.34 -6.55 -20.28
N LEU A 76 -5.58 -5.74 -19.53
CA LEU A 76 -4.72 -4.70 -20.10
C LEU A 76 -3.62 -5.30 -20.98
N ALA A 77 -2.99 -6.40 -20.55
CA ALA A 77 -1.98 -7.09 -21.35
C ALA A 77 -2.57 -7.63 -22.67
N LEU A 78 -3.76 -8.24 -22.62
CA LEU A 78 -4.47 -8.71 -23.81
C LEU A 78 -4.77 -7.56 -24.78
N MET A 79 -5.22 -6.40 -24.28
CA MET A 79 -5.49 -5.22 -25.12
C MET A 79 -4.23 -4.62 -25.72
N ALA A 80 -3.11 -4.65 -24.99
CA ALA A 80 -1.81 -4.17 -25.44
C ALA A 80 -1.09 -5.14 -26.41
N GLY A 81 -1.53 -6.40 -26.48
CA GLY A 81 -0.86 -7.46 -27.23
C GLY A 81 0.36 -8.05 -26.51
N ASP A 82 0.44 -7.84 -25.19
CA ASP A 82 1.49 -8.38 -24.32
C ASP A 82 1.10 -9.77 -23.75
N ASP A 83 2.05 -10.46 -23.12
CA ASP A 83 1.83 -11.75 -22.46
C ASP A 83 1.03 -11.58 -21.15
N PRO A 84 -0.22 -12.08 -21.06
CA PRO A 84 -1.05 -11.93 -19.86
C PRO A 84 -0.51 -12.67 -18.65
N GLU A 85 0.18 -13.80 -18.85
CA GLU A 85 0.77 -14.55 -17.73
C GLU A 85 1.97 -13.81 -17.14
N LYS A 86 2.73 -13.11 -17.98
CA LYS A 86 3.80 -12.24 -17.51
C LYS A 86 3.26 -11.08 -16.68
N ALA A 87 2.20 -10.41 -17.13
CA ALA A 87 1.59 -9.30 -16.41
C ALA A 87 1.06 -9.72 -15.02
N VAL A 88 0.47 -10.91 -14.90
CA VAL A 88 0.02 -11.45 -13.62
C VAL A 88 1.17 -11.70 -12.66
N ARG A 89 2.27 -12.29 -13.16
CA ARG A 89 3.46 -12.56 -12.35
C ARG A 89 4.07 -11.27 -11.80
N GLU A 90 4.17 -10.23 -12.62
CA GLU A 90 4.67 -8.92 -12.18
C GLU A 90 3.80 -8.32 -11.06
N VAL A 91 2.47 -8.42 -11.18
CA VAL A 91 1.55 -8.00 -10.11
C VAL A 91 1.74 -8.82 -8.82
N GLU A 92 1.91 -10.14 -8.93
CA GLU A 92 2.16 -11.01 -7.77
C GLU A 92 3.47 -10.66 -7.05
N GLU A 93 4.54 -10.37 -7.80
CA GLU A 93 5.83 -9.96 -7.24
C GLU A 93 5.72 -8.63 -6.47
N GLU A 94 5.05 -7.62 -7.05
CA GLU A 94 4.83 -6.33 -6.40
C GLU A 94 4.00 -6.47 -5.11
N LEU A 95 2.94 -7.28 -5.15
CA LEU A 95 2.11 -7.53 -3.98
C LEU A 95 2.87 -8.26 -2.86
N ASN A 96 3.71 -9.23 -3.22
CA ASN A 96 4.54 -9.94 -2.24
C ASN A 96 5.51 -9.00 -1.52
N LYS A 97 6.13 -8.04 -2.23
CA LYS A 97 6.99 -7.02 -1.60
C LYS A 97 6.22 -6.19 -0.57
N ILE A 98 5.03 -5.73 -0.94
CA ILE A 98 4.16 -4.94 -0.05
C ILE A 98 3.80 -5.76 1.21
N LEU A 99 3.44 -7.04 1.06
CA LEU A 99 3.11 -7.91 2.18
C LEU A 99 4.32 -8.18 3.10
N GLU A 100 5.52 -8.34 2.53
CA GLU A 100 6.74 -8.50 3.30
C GLU A 100 7.04 -7.25 4.14
N ILE A 101 6.91 -6.06 3.54
CA ILE A 101 7.07 -4.78 4.25
C ILE A 101 6.04 -4.67 5.37
N ALA A 102 4.78 -5.04 5.13
CA ALA A 102 3.74 -5.07 6.16
C ALA A 102 4.09 -6.01 7.33
N ARG A 103 4.65 -7.18 7.04
CA ARG A 103 5.13 -8.12 8.08
C ARG A 103 6.25 -7.49 8.92
N ARG A 104 7.28 -6.94 8.26
CA ARG A 104 8.43 -6.31 8.93
C ARG A 104 8.04 -5.08 9.75
N ALA A 105 7.07 -4.31 9.26
CA ALA A 105 6.52 -3.16 9.99
C ALA A 105 5.77 -3.60 11.26
N ARG A 106 5.00 -4.70 11.21
CA ARG A 106 4.34 -5.29 12.39
C ARG A 106 5.33 -5.82 13.43
N GLU A 107 6.43 -6.41 12.96
CA GLU A 107 7.50 -6.95 13.81
C GLU A 107 8.42 -5.84 14.38
N GLY A 108 8.23 -4.58 13.97
CA GLY A 108 9.00 -3.43 14.46
C GLY A 108 10.41 -3.32 13.88
N GLU A 109 10.70 -4.04 12.81
CA GLU A 109 12.01 -4.05 12.15
C GLU A 109 12.26 -2.82 11.27
N VAL A 110 11.19 -2.09 10.91
CA VAL A 110 11.28 -0.87 10.11
C VAL A 110 11.39 0.35 11.01
N LYS A 111 12.53 1.06 10.93
CA LYS A 111 12.75 2.34 11.62
C LYS A 111 12.64 3.49 10.61
N VAL A 112 11.62 4.32 10.77
CA VAL A 112 11.49 5.58 10.00
C VAL A 112 12.32 6.65 10.70
N VAL A 113 13.33 7.18 10.00
CA VAL A 113 14.07 8.36 10.46
C VAL A 113 13.22 9.58 10.15
N LYS A 114 12.68 10.22 11.18
CA LYS A 114 11.93 11.48 11.04
C LYS A 114 12.95 12.60 10.91
N GLU A 115 13.10 13.17 9.72
CA GLU A 115 13.78 14.45 9.60
C GLU A 115 12.91 15.51 10.26
N ILE A 116 13.42 16.06 11.36
CA ILE A 116 12.84 17.20 12.06
C ILE A 116 13.19 18.42 11.20
N TRP A 117 12.21 18.94 10.47
CA TRP A 117 12.29 20.26 9.84
C TRP A 117 11.63 21.29 10.76
#